data_AF-A0A0Q4HZ46-F1
#
_entry.id   AF-A0A0Q4HZ46-F1
#
_cell.length_a   1.000
_cell.length_b   1.000
_cell.length_c   1.000
_cell.angle_alpha   90.00
_cell.angle_beta   90.00
_cell.angle_gamma   90.00
#
_symmetry.space_group_name_H-M   'P 1'
#
loop_
_entity.id
_entity.type
_entity.pdbx_description
1 polymer ?
#
loop_
_entity_poly.entity_id
_entity_poly.type
_entity_poly.pdbx_seq_one_letter_code
_entity_poly.pdbx_strand_id
1 'polypeptide(L)'
;MTTGAEQGEIAEVGSPVLVPADPIDTVRPWRWMTGVIATATLLLSVFNAHAIGAWFDELPPSPLTEPLRAPIASWVALTGKLGFDAPRAAVCRRWEAAQAARFGDEQPGEDGSAR
;
A
#
# COMPACT_ATOMS: atom_id res chain seq x y z
N MET A 1 -0.78 43.82 -26.11
CA MET A 1 -1.97 43.26 -25.44
C MET A 1 -2.02 41.79 -25.81
N THR A 2 -1.48 40.92 -24.95
CA THR A 2 -1.45 39.48 -25.19
C THR A 2 -2.65 38.87 -24.50
N THR A 3 -3.64 38.44 -25.28
CA THR A 3 -4.80 37.70 -24.80
C THR A 3 -4.32 36.34 -24.31
N GLY A 4 -4.04 36.23 -23.03
CA GLY A 4 -3.49 35.03 -22.40
C GLY A 4 -3.75 35.10 -20.91
N ALA A 5 -4.99 34.84 -20.51
CA ALA A 5 -5.36 34.71 -19.09
C ALA A 5 -6.73 34.04 -18.85
N GLU A 6 -7.60 33.91 -19.85
CA GLU A 6 -9.02 33.61 -19.58
C GLU A 6 -9.40 32.12 -19.68
N GLN A 7 -8.55 31.28 -20.25
CA GLN A 7 -8.83 29.85 -20.42
C GLN A 7 -7.57 29.09 -20.06
N GLY A 8 -7.67 28.16 -19.11
CA GLY A 8 -6.58 27.30 -18.63
C GLY A 8 -6.08 26.32 -19.70
N GLU A 9 -5.66 26.85 -20.84
CA GLU A 9 -5.00 26.15 -21.91
C GLU A 9 -3.52 26.03 -21.53
N ILE A 10 -3.15 24.86 -21.01
CA ILE A 10 -1.76 24.43 -21.08
C ILE A 10 -1.53 24.12 -22.56
N ALA A 11 -1.20 25.15 -23.34
CA ALA A 11 -0.73 24.99 -24.70
C ALA A 11 0.59 24.22 -24.62
N GLU A 12 0.53 22.91 -24.80
CA GLU A 12 1.71 22.08 -25.04
C GLU A 12 2.25 22.50 -26.41
N VAL A 13 3.16 23.48 -26.41
CA VAL A 13 3.75 24.08 -27.60
C VAL A 13 4.47 22.97 -28.39
N GLY A 14 3.84 22.48 -29.46
CA GLY A 14 4.53 21.77 -30.54
C GLY A 14 3.97 20.43 -31.00
N SER A 15 2.82 19.94 -30.51
CA SER A 15 2.23 18.73 -31.11
C SER A 15 1.48 19.08 -32.41
N PRO A 16 1.90 18.57 -33.59
CA PRO A 16 1.14 18.73 -34.84
C PRO A 16 -0.15 17.88 -34.84
N VAL A 17 -0.33 17.03 -33.83
CA VAL A 17 -1.52 16.19 -33.67
C VAL A 17 -2.55 16.98 -32.87
N LEU A 18 -3.60 17.44 -33.55
CA LEU A 18 -4.81 17.95 -32.89
C LEU A 18 -5.54 16.76 -32.28
N VAL A 19 -5.29 16.49 -31.00
CA VAL A 19 -6.07 15.55 -30.22
C VAL A 19 -7.33 16.30 -29.77
N PRO A 20 -8.54 15.86 -30.14
CA PRO A 20 -9.76 16.46 -29.59
C PRO A 20 -9.70 16.30 -28.07
N ALA A 21 -10.02 17.36 -27.33
CA ALA A 21 -10.09 17.28 -25.88
C ALA A 21 -11.05 16.15 -25.49
N ASP A 22 -10.56 15.16 -24.76
CA ASP A 22 -11.42 14.13 -24.21
C ASP A 22 -12.49 14.81 -23.35
N PRO A 23 -13.77 14.46 -23.50
CA PRO A 23 -14.81 15.01 -22.67
C PRO A 23 -14.49 14.63 -21.21
N ILE A 24 -14.17 15.64 -20.39
CA ILE A 24 -14.00 15.44 -18.95
C ILE A 24 -15.36 14.96 -18.42
N ASP A 25 -15.40 13.73 -17.89
CA ASP A 25 -16.58 13.20 -17.22
C ASP A 25 -16.82 14.01 -15.92
N THR A 26 -17.55 15.10 -16.08
CA THR A 26 -17.92 16.01 -14.99
C THR A 26 -19.07 15.47 -14.16
N VAL A 27 -19.68 14.34 -14.56
CA VAL A 27 -20.99 13.96 -14.03
C VAL A 27 -20.86 13.64 -12.55
N ARG A 28 -19.80 12.93 -12.10
CA ARG A 28 -19.55 12.63 -10.66
C ARG A 28 -18.08 12.34 -10.28
N PRO A 29 -17.13 13.27 -10.48
CA PRO A 29 -15.71 13.05 -10.13
C PRO A 29 -15.52 12.67 -8.66
N TRP A 30 -16.29 13.27 -7.74
CA TRP A 30 -16.27 12.93 -6.32
C TRP A 30 -16.69 11.50 -6.03
N ARG A 31 -17.74 11.00 -6.69
CA ARG A 31 -18.21 9.62 -6.46
C ARG A 31 -17.18 8.60 -6.95
N TRP A 32 -16.55 8.87 -8.09
CA TRP A 32 -15.47 8.03 -8.61
C TRP A 32 -14.28 8.02 -7.64
N MET A 33 -13.79 9.21 -7.24
CA MET A 33 -12.68 9.33 -6.31
C MET A 33 -12.96 8.64 -4.97
N THR A 34 -14.13 8.89 -4.36
CA THR A 34 -14.53 8.21 -3.12
C THR A 34 -14.61 6.70 -3.31
N GLY A 35 -15.11 6.23 -4.46
CA GLY A 35 -15.16 4.81 -4.78
C GLY A 35 -13.75 4.18 -4.85
N VAL A 36 -12.81 4.84 -5.52
CA VAL A 36 -11.40 4.41 -5.59
C VAL A 36 -10.77 4.38 -4.20
N ILE A 37 -10.91 5.45 -3.42
CA ILE A 37 -10.35 5.54 -2.06
C ILE A 37 -10.94 4.44 -1.18
N ALA A 38 -12.27 4.31 -1.12
CA ALA A 38 -12.92 3.31 -0.29
C ALA A 38 -12.51 1.89 -0.68
N THR A 39 -12.41 1.60 -1.99
CA THR A 39 -11.97 0.29 -2.48
C THR A 39 -10.52 0.03 -2.10
N ALA A 40 -9.62 0.99 -2.33
CA ALA A 40 -8.21 0.86 -1.98
C ALA A 40 -8.01 0.69 -0.47
N THR A 41 -8.70 1.48 0.35
CA THR A 41 -8.66 1.36 1.82
C THR A 41 -9.17 0.00 2.29
N LEU A 42 -10.25 -0.53 1.69
CA LEU A 42 -10.76 -1.86 2.01
C LEU A 42 -9.73 -2.95 1.67
N LEU A 43 -9.17 -2.90 0.46
CA LEU A 43 -8.15 -3.86 0.03
C LEU A 43 -6.91 -3.78 0.93
N LEU A 44 -6.43 -2.58 1.23
CA LEU A 44 -5.32 -2.39 2.16
C LEU A 44 -5.66 -2.95 3.55
N SER A 45 -6.83 -2.66 4.10
CA SER A 45 -7.23 -3.15 5.43
C SER A 45 -7.24 -4.68 5.52
N VAL A 46 -7.64 -5.37 4.45
CA VAL A 46 -7.75 -6.83 4.40
C VAL A 46 -6.43 -7.51 4.07
N PHE A 47 -5.74 -7.07 3.01
CA PHE A 47 -4.49 -7.69 2.53
C PHE A 47 -3.24 -7.21 3.29
N ASN A 48 -3.35 -6.12 4.06
CA ASN A 48 -2.28 -5.58 4.89
C ASN A 48 -2.53 -5.78 6.40
N ALA A 49 -3.52 -6.59 6.79
CA ALA A 49 -3.90 -6.76 8.19
C ALA A 49 -2.72 -7.15 9.10
N HIS A 50 -1.84 -8.05 8.65
CA HIS A 50 -0.64 -8.44 9.40
C HIS A 50 0.28 -7.26 9.73
N ALA A 51 0.54 -6.39 8.75
CA ALA A 51 1.37 -5.19 8.95
C ALA A 51 0.69 -4.17 9.86
N ILE A 52 -0.64 -4.02 9.79
CA ILE A 52 -1.40 -3.20 10.75
C ILE A 52 -1.21 -3.73 12.17
N GLY A 53 -1.30 -5.05 12.37
CA GLY A 53 -1.07 -5.68 13.68
C GLY A 53 0.34 -5.45 14.21
N ALA A 54 1.35 -5.73 13.39
CA ALA A 54 2.76 -5.53 13.78
C ALA A 54 3.07 -4.08 14.14
N TRP A 55 2.61 -3.12 13.32
CA TRP A 55 2.74 -1.69 13.62
C TRP A 55 2.01 -1.33 14.91
N PHE A 56 0.81 -1.88 15.15
CA PHE A 56 0.04 -1.58 16.35
C PHE A 56 0.72 -2.09 17.62
N ASP A 57 1.41 -3.24 17.54
CA ASP A 57 2.17 -3.79 18.65
C ASP A 57 3.41 -2.96 19.02
N GLU A 58 3.94 -2.15 18.09
CA GLU A 58 5.04 -1.20 18.34
C GLU A 58 4.56 0.09 19.04
N LEU A 59 3.25 0.37 19.05
CA LEU A 59 2.72 1.58 19.68
C LEU A 59 2.78 1.48 21.22
N PRO A 60 3.14 2.57 21.91
CA PRO A 60 3.09 2.60 23.36
C PRO A 60 1.65 2.39 23.86
N PRO A 61 1.47 1.68 24.99
CA PRO A 61 0.15 1.53 25.59
C PRO A 61 -0.37 2.90 26.03
N SER A 62 -1.61 3.19 25.64
CA SER A 62 -2.29 4.46 25.92
C SER A 62 -3.79 4.25 26.06
N PRO A 63 -4.55 5.19 26.65
CA PRO A 63 -6.00 5.11 26.72
C PRO A 63 -6.69 4.99 25.34
N LEU A 64 -6.02 5.38 24.26
CA LEU A 64 -6.52 5.28 22.89
C LEU A 64 -6.19 3.94 22.21
N THR A 65 -5.03 3.35 22.52
CA THR A 65 -4.55 2.12 21.89
C THR A 65 -5.07 0.88 22.61
N GLU A 66 -5.19 0.91 23.93
CA GLU A 66 -5.58 -0.26 24.71
C GLU A 66 -6.97 -0.82 24.34
N PRO A 67 -8.02 0.01 24.11
CA PRO A 67 -9.31 -0.49 23.66
C PRO A 67 -9.28 -1.13 22.26
N LEU A 68 -8.32 -0.74 21.41
CA LEU A 68 -8.20 -1.21 20.03
C LEU A 68 -7.36 -2.48 19.89
N ARG A 69 -6.58 -2.85 20.92
CA ARG A 69 -5.70 -4.02 20.90
C ARG A 69 -6.45 -5.31 20.57
N ALA A 70 -7.53 -5.60 21.29
CA ALA A 70 -8.33 -6.81 21.06
C ALA A 70 -9.07 -6.81 19.70
N PRO A 71 -9.73 -5.71 19.27
CA PRO A 71 -10.28 -5.59 17.93
C PRO A 71 -9.27 -5.82 16.80
N ILE A 72 -8.08 -5.21 16.90
CA ILE A 72 -7.02 -5.35 15.88
C ILE A 72 -6.50 -6.78 15.85
N ALA A 73 -6.20 -7.39 17.00
CA ALA A 73 -5.80 -8.79 17.05
C ALA A 73 -6.86 -9.73 16.45
N SER A 74 -8.14 -9.47 16.71
CA SER A 74 -9.26 -10.24 16.13
C SER A 74 -9.36 -10.06 14.61
N TRP A 75 -9.14 -8.84 14.12
CA TRP A 75 -9.11 -8.55 12.68
C TRP A 75 -7.97 -9.28 11.97
N VAL A 76 -6.76 -9.24 12.54
CA VAL A 76 -5.59 -9.98 12.04
C VAL A 76 -5.87 -11.49 12.01
N ALA A 77 -6.45 -12.03 13.08
CA ALA A 77 -6.78 -13.45 13.15
C ALA A 77 -7.85 -13.85 12.12
N LEU A 78 -8.87 -13.02 11.90
CA LEU A 78 -9.94 -13.28 10.93
C LEU A 78 -9.39 -13.27 9.50
N THR A 79 -8.65 -12.24 9.14
CA THR A 79 -8.05 -12.10 7.80
C THR A 79 -7.01 -13.19 7.52
N GLY A 80 -6.26 -13.60 8.55
CA GLY A 80 -5.38 -14.77 8.50
C GLY A 80 -6.14 -16.08 8.25
N LYS A 81 -7.25 -16.32 8.95
CA LYS A 81 -8.12 -17.50 8.74
C LYS A 81 -8.73 -17.56 7.35
N LEU A 82 -9.05 -16.39 6.77
CA LEU A 82 -9.57 -16.27 5.42
C LEU A 82 -8.49 -16.41 4.34
N GLY A 83 -7.21 -16.48 4.72
CA GLY A 83 -6.09 -16.65 3.80
C GLY A 83 -5.70 -15.39 3.05
N PHE A 84 -6.17 -14.20 3.46
CA PHE A 84 -5.81 -12.94 2.80
C PHE A 84 -4.32 -12.61 2.93
N ASP A 85 -3.63 -13.19 3.92
CA ASP A 85 -2.18 -13.07 4.09
C ASP A 85 -1.37 -14.05 3.21
N ALA A 86 -2.02 -15.02 2.55
CA ALA A 86 -1.34 -16.09 1.82
C ALA A 86 -0.40 -15.59 0.70
N PRO A 87 -0.76 -14.58 -0.12
CA PRO A 87 0.14 -14.07 -1.15
C PRO A 87 1.43 -13.48 -0.57
N ARG A 88 1.33 -12.66 0.48
CA ARG A 88 2.48 -12.09 1.19
C ARG A 88 3.36 -13.20 1.76
N ALA A 89 2.75 -14.14 2.47
CA ALA A 89 3.47 -15.25 3.09
C ALA A 89 4.19 -16.12 2.04
N ALA A 90 3.61 -16.30 0.86
CA ALA A 90 4.25 -17.02 -0.24
C ALA A 90 5.50 -16.30 -0.77
N VAL A 91 5.45 -14.97 -0.90
CA VAL A 91 6.62 -14.16 -1.29
C VAL A 91 7.70 -14.24 -0.22
N CYS A 92 7.33 -14.09 1.05
CA CYS A 92 8.26 -14.17 2.19
C CYS A 92 8.99 -15.51 2.22
N ARG A 93 8.25 -16.63 2.17
CA ARG A 93 8.84 -17.98 2.15
C ARG A 93 9.77 -18.21 0.97
N ARG A 94 9.41 -17.69 -0.22
CA ARG A 94 10.26 -17.80 -1.42
C ARG A 94 11.56 -17.03 -1.25
N TRP A 95 11.49 -15.85 -0.63
CA TRP A 95 12.66 -15.04 -0.34
C TRP A 95 13.55 -15.71 0.71
N GLU A 96 13.00 -16.20 1.81
CA GLU A 96 13.74 -16.96 2.86
C GLU A 96 14.44 -18.18 2.28
N ALA A 97 13.76 -18.95 1.41
CA ALA A 97 14.35 -20.10 0.74
C ALA A 97 15.51 -19.69 -0.19
N ALA A 98 15.37 -18.58 -0.91
CA ALA A 98 16.44 -18.04 -1.75
C ALA A 98 17.62 -17.51 -0.91
N GLN A 99 17.34 -16.90 0.24
CA GLN A 99 18.35 -16.42 1.18
C GLN A 99 19.15 -17.59 1.77
N ALA A 100 18.47 -18.63 2.28
CA ALA A 100 19.10 -19.83 2.81
C ALA A 100 19.95 -20.56 1.74
N ALA A 101 19.46 -20.63 0.49
CA ALA A 101 20.24 -21.22 -0.60
C ALA A 101 21.51 -20.43 -0.95
N ARG A 102 21.52 -19.12 -0.71
CA ARG A 102 22.65 -18.24 -1.04
C ARG A 102 23.67 -18.12 0.10
N PHE A 103 23.19 -18.02 1.33
CA PHE A 103 24.02 -17.70 2.49
C PHE A 103 24.13 -18.85 3.50
N GLY A 104 23.42 -19.97 3.30
CA GLY A 104 23.40 -21.06 4.28
C GLY A 104 22.78 -20.59 5.60
N ASP A 105 23.41 -20.95 6.71
CA ASP A 105 23.00 -20.57 8.08
C ASP A 105 23.70 -19.30 8.59
N GLU A 106 24.40 -18.54 7.74
CA GLU A 106 25.12 -17.33 8.15
C GLU A 106 24.15 -16.32 8.78
N GLN A 107 24.27 -16.09 10.10
CA GLN A 107 23.38 -15.14 10.77
C GLN A 107 23.81 -13.71 10.47
N PRO A 108 22.85 -12.78 10.23
CA PRO A 108 23.18 -11.37 10.06
C PRO A 108 23.87 -10.83 11.32
N GLY A 109 25.17 -10.55 11.25
CA GLY A 109 25.96 -10.02 12.36
C GLY A 109 27.03 -10.97 12.93
N GLU A 110 27.17 -12.19 12.42
CA GLU A 110 28.38 -12.97 12.65
C GLU A 110 29.52 -12.40 11.79
N ASP A 111 30.44 -11.66 12.42
CA ASP A 111 31.71 -11.31 11.79
C ASP A 111 32.44 -12.61 11.44
N GLY A 112 32.59 -12.91 10.15
CA GLY A 112 33.37 -14.03 9.61
C GLY A 112 34.89 -13.97 9.90
N SER A 113 35.28 -13.34 11.00
CA SER A 113 36.64 -13.15 11.51
C SER A 113 37.08 -14.29 12.45
N ALA A 114 36.17 -15.15 12.89
CA ALA A 114 36.48 -16.27 13.78
C ALA A 114 36.58 -17.61 13.03
N ARG A 115 37.42 -17.69 11.98
CA ARG A 115 37.95 -18.96 11.47
C ARG A 115 39.38 -18.80 10.97
#